data_AF-A0A1G2H3P6-F1
#
_entry.id   AF-A0A1G2H3P6-F1
#
_cell.length_a   1.000
_cell.length_b   1.000
_cell.length_c   1.000
_cell.angle_alpha   90.00
_cell.angle_beta   90.00
_cell.angle_gamma   90.00
#
_symmetry.space_group_name_H-M   'P 1'
#
loop_
_entity.id
_entity.type
_entity.pdbx_description
1 polymer ?
#
loop_
_entity_poly.entity_id
_entity_poly.type
_entity_poly.pdbx_seq_one_letter_code
_entity_poly.pdbx_strand_id
1 'polypeptide(L)'
;MNELADALVAKGILHKQSIINAFRRIDRKNFVPDELKDRAYDDEPLPIGAGQTISQPSTVGFMLELLDPRPGNSVLDIGSGSGWQTALLADIVGKNGTVNAYERIGMLYNLGRKNVGKYEFISQRRVSLHKGDATKIQKGTYDRIIAAAALDGDPPSGWMKILRVGGRMVVPVGNSLILYIKTGPDTYETEEYPGFVFVPLIADGKGGSWGQKFFFRGAACLLVFFFLFMAYELGIIFPPLPAQGEPFIIQEGSFAGDIAELLKTRNVIRSKELFVWTAYLVGAHNNLSSGTFLFLEPESIFTVIRELTRKREEIQLVIPEGVTIRDIVRILEKNKMPAAKNFIQVTNKVPEDFPFESLEGFLFPDTYRVYVSTSAEDLVQMMLKNFHEKTDPLRAEVESSPRSLYEIITMASLVEKEVPTRKDKEIVAGVLWKRIDDKYPLQIDATLFYESGKASHELSLGDLREDTPYNTYVHVGLPPSPIANPGFESIEAALRPKGSPYYFYLSDRRGTTHFARTFEEHKLNKAKYLR
;
A
#
# COMPACT_ATOMS: atom_id res chain seq x y z
N MET A 1 -28.80 -21.74 -29.30
CA MET A 1 -29.69 -20.87 -30.08
C MET A 1 -30.80 -20.25 -29.22
N ASN A 2 -31.60 -21.05 -28.48
CA ASN A 2 -32.65 -20.51 -27.58
C ASN A 2 -32.08 -19.63 -26.46
N GLU A 3 -30.92 -19.99 -25.92
CA GLU A 3 -30.27 -19.27 -24.81
C GLU A 3 -29.96 -17.79 -25.11
N LEU A 4 -29.57 -17.43 -26.34
CA LEU A 4 -29.27 -16.02 -26.67
C LEU A 4 -30.54 -15.16 -26.66
N ALA A 5 -31.60 -15.63 -27.31
CA ALA A 5 -32.87 -14.91 -27.35
C ALA A 5 -33.47 -14.78 -25.95
N ASP A 6 -33.44 -15.87 -25.17
CA ASP A 6 -33.98 -15.90 -23.82
C ASP A 6 -33.19 -14.97 -22.87
N ALA A 7 -31.86 -14.92 -23.00
CA ALA A 7 -31.02 -13.98 -22.25
C ALA A 7 -31.35 -12.52 -22.57
N LEU A 8 -31.57 -12.17 -23.84
CA LEU A 8 -31.92 -10.81 -24.23
C LEU A 8 -33.36 -10.42 -23.80
N VAL A 9 -34.29 -11.37 -23.76
CA VAL A 9 -35.63 -11.17 -23.19
C VAL A 9 -35.52 -10.93 -21.67
N ALA A 10 -34.74 -11.74 -20.96
CA ALA A 10 -34.53 -11.58 -19.52
C ALA A 10 -33.89 -10.23 -19.16
N LYS A 11 -33.01 -9.70 -20.02
CA LYS A 11 -32.43 -8.35 -19.88
C LYS A 11 -33.39 -7.21 -20.26
N GLY A 12 -34.60 -7.51 -20.73
CA GLY A 12 -35.55 -6.52 -21.19
C GLY A 12 -35.11 -5.79 -22.46
N ILE A 13 -34.30 -6.42 -23.31
CA ILE A 13 -33.87 -5.87 -24.60
C ILE A 13 -34.82 -6.28 -25.72
N LEU A 14 -35.28 -7.53 -25.72
CA LEU A 14 -36.24 -8.03 -26.70
C LEU A 14 -37.63 -8.16 -26.10
N HIS A 15 -38.63 -7.64 -26.81
CA HIS A 15 -40.03 -7.62 -26.37
C HIS A 15 -40.97 -8.15 -27.46
N LYS A 16 -40.73 -7.84 -28.73
CA LYS A 16 -41.63 -8.23 -29.83
C LYS A 16 -41.41 -9.69 -30.21
N GLN A 17 -42.49 -10.47 -30.19
CA GLN A 17 -42.43 -11.90 -30.49
C GLN A 17 -41.86 -12.20 -31.89
N SER A 18 -42.08 -11.31 -32.87
CA SER A 18 -41.50 -11.45 -34.21
C SER A 18 -39.97 -11.39 -34.18
N ILE A 19 -39.38 -10.49 -33.39
CA ILE A 19 -37.93 -10.31 -33.25
C ILE A 19 -37.34 -11.46 -32.43
N ILE A 20 -37.96 -11.81 -31.30
CA ILE A 20 -37.55 -12.95 -30.46
C ILE A 20 -37.49 -14.24 -31.30
N ASN A 21 -38.52 -14.48 -32.11
CA ASN A 21 -38.58 -15.65 -32.98
C ASN A 21 -37.51 -15.63 -34.08
N ALA A 22 -37.15 -14.46 -34.60
CA ALA A 22 -36.06 -14.34 -35.58
C ALA A 22 -34.70 -14.66 -34.96
N PHE A 23 -34.41 -14.16 -33.74
CA PHE A 23 -33.20 -14.54 -33.00
C PHE A 23 -33.11 -16.04 -32.72
N ARG A 24 -34.25 -16.72 -32.53
CA ARG A 24 -34.32 -18.18 -32.35
C ARG A 24 -34.18 -18.98 -33.64
N ARG A 25 -34.43 -18.40 -34.82
CA ARG A 25 -34.31 -19.08 -36.12
C ARG A 25 -33.00 -18.78 -36.84
N ILE A 26 -32.46 -17.58 -36.64
CA ILE A 26 -31.27 -17.08 -37.33
C ILE A 26 -30.07 -17.18 -36.39
N ASP A 27 -29.38 -18.32 -36.47
CA ASP A 27 -28.25 -18.60 -35.60
C ASP A 27 -27.07 -17.65 -35.88
N ARG A 28 -26.72 -16.82 -34.91
CA ARG A 28 -25.56 -15.90 -34.96
C ARG A 28 -24.26 -16.64 -35.26
N LYS A 29 -24.12 -17.91 -34.83
CA LYS A 29 -22.96 -18.77 -35.11
C LYS A 29 -22.70 -18.96 -36.61
N ASN A 30 -23.72 -18.78 -37.45
CA ASN A 30 -23.59 -18.83 -38.91
C ASN A 30 -22.95 -17.58 -39.52
N PHE A 31 -22.75 -16.51 -38.75
CA PHE A 31 -22.33 -15.19 -39.22
C PHE A 31 -21.03 -14.70 -38.58
N VAL A 32 -20.35 -15.55 -37.81
CA VAL A 32 -19.02 -15.29 -37.24
C VAL A 32 -17.96 -16.14 -37.94
N PRO A 33 -16.68 -15.72 -37.96
CA PRO A 33 -15.57 -16.56 -38.39
C PRO A 33 -15.51 -17.88 -37.61
N ASP A 34 -14.97 -18.93 -38.24
CA ASP A 34 -14.95 -20.29 -37.66
C ASP A 34 -14.23 -20.34 -36.29
N GLU A 35 -13.17 -19.57 -36.13
CA GLU A 35 -12.39 -19.44 -34.90
C GLU A 35 -13.11 -18.72 -33.74
N LEU A 36 -14.22 -18.03 -34.03
CA LEU A 36 -15.00 -17.27 -33.03
C LEU A 36 -16.37 -17.88 -32.76
N LYS A 37 -16.63 -19.09 -33.28
CA LYS A 37 -17.90 -19.79 -33.16
C LYS A 37 -18.31 -20.09 -31.71
N ASP A 38 -17.35 -20.27 -30.81
CA ASP A 38 -17.63 -20.55 -29.39
C ASP A 38 -18.07 -19.30 -28.64
N ARG A 39 -17.64 -18.12 -29.10
CA ARG A 39 -18.06 -16.81 -28.58
C ARG A 39 -19.29 -16.24 -29.28
N ALA A 40 -19.89 -16.99 -30.21
CA ALA A 40 -20.95 -16.47 -31.07
C ALA A 40 -22.18 -15.96 -30.31
N TYR A 41 -22.40 -16.44 -29.08
CA TYR A 41 -23.54 -16.08 -28.24
C TYR A 41 -23.19 -15.09 -27.13
N ASP A 42 -21.93 -14.69 -27.01
CA ASP A 42 -21.51 -13.68 -26.05
C ASP A 42 -22.11 -12.32 -26.43
N ASP A 43 -22.52 -11.55 -25.41
CA ASP A 43 -23.16 -10.25 -25.60
C ASP A 43 -22.12 -9.14 -25.88
N GLU A 44 -21.30 -9.33 -26.92
CA GLU A 44 -20.18 -8.47 -27.27
C GLU A 44 -19.99 -8.37 -28.81
N PRO A 45 -19.31 -7.33 -29.31
CA PRO A 45 -18.94 -7.27 -30.72
C PRO A 45 -17.78 -8.23 -31.03
N LEU A 46 -17.84 -8.92 -32.18
CA LEU A 46 -16.78 -9.84 -32.63
C LEU A 46 -16.19 -9.40 -33.96
N PRO A 47 -14.87 -9.55 -34.19
CA PRO A 47 -14.27 -9.16 -35.46
C PRO A 47 -14.72 -10.08 -36.61
N ILE A 48 -15.01 -9.48 -37.76
CA ILE A 48 -15.41 -10.17 -39.00
C ILE A 48 -14.43 -9.92 -40.16
N GLY A 49 -13.30 -9.28 -39.86
CA GLY A 49 -12.24 -8.92 -40.81
C GLY A 49 -12.34 -7.48 -41.33
N ALA A 50 -11.29 -7.03 -42.01
CA ALA A 50 -11.16 -5.67 -42.56
C ALA A 50 -11.38 -4.53 -41.53
N GLY A 51 -11.04 -4.77 -40.26
CA GLY A 51 -11.25 -3.82 -39.16
C GLY A 51 -12.72 -3.61 -38.79
N GLN A 52 -13.63 -4.49 -39.21
CA GLN A 52 -15.06 -4.41 -38.88
C GLN A 52 -15.48 -5.50 -37.90
N THR A 53 -16.63 -5.29 -37.26
CA THR A 53 -17.21 -6.20 -36.28
C THR A 53 -18.65 -6.57 -36.65
N ILE A 54 -19.08 -7.77 -36.27
CA ILE A 54 -20.50 -8.06 -36.07
C ILE A 54 -20.89 -7.44 -34.73
N SER A 55 -21.93 -6.60 -34.71
CA SER A 55 -22.36 -5.86 -33.52
C SER A 55 -22.78 -6.80 -32.38
N GLN A 56 -22.66 -6.34 -31.13
CA GLN A 56 -23.15 -7.10 -29.97
C GLN A 56 -24.65 -7.42 -30.07
N PRO A 57 -25.10 -8.61 -29.63
CA PRO A 57 -26.50 -9.04 -29.73
C PRO A 57 -27.50 -8.05 -29.15
N SER A 58 -27.22 -7.48 -27.97
CA SER A 58 -28.07 -6.49 -27.32
C SER A 58 -28.29 -5.23 -28.17
N THR A 59 -27.24 -4.71 -28.80
CA THR A 59 -27.34 -3.56 -29.72
C THR A 59 -28.21 -3.88 -30.93
N VAL A 60 -28.01 -5.05 -31.56
CA VAL A 60 -28.84 -5.46 -32.70
C VAL A 60 -30.30 -5.61 -32.28
N GLY A 61 -30.55 -6.25 -31.13
CA GLY A 61 -31.91 -6.38 -30.57
C GLY A 61 -32.57 -5.04 -30.33
N PHE A 62 -31.87 -4.13 -29.66
CA PHE A 62 -32.34 -2.76 -29.39
C PHE A 62 -32.66 -1.98 -30.67
N MET A 63 -31.76 -2.02 -31.67
CA MET A 63 -31.99 -1.36 -32.95
C MET A 63 -33.21 -1.93 -33.69
N LEU A 64 -33.42 -3.25 -33.66
CA LEU A 64 -34.57 -3.89 -34.30
C LEU A 64 -35.88 -3.55 -33.58
N GLU A 65 -35.88 -3.45 -32.25
CA GLU A 65 -37.05 -3.01 -31.47
C GLU A 65 -37.45 -1.58 -31.83
N LEU A 66 -36.46 -0.66 -31.92
CA LEU A 66 -36.67 0.71 -32.37
C LEU A 66 -37.13 0.77 -33.83
N LEU A 67 -36.55 -0.05 -34.71
CA LEU A 67 -36.88 -0.06 -36.13
C LEU A 67 -38.31 -0.55 -36.36
N ASP A 68 -38.82 -1.45 -35.52
CA ASP A 68 -40.15 -2.06 -35.64
C ASP A 68 -40.42 -2.66 -37.04
N PRO A 69 -39.60 -3.60 -37.54
CA PRO A 69 -39.83 -4.27 -38.82
C PRO A 69 -41.08 -5.16 -38.74
N ARG A 70 -41.96 -5.06 -39.74
CA ARG A 70 -43.22 -5.79 -39.82
C ARG A 70 -43.29 -6.69 -41.06
N PRO A 71 -44.12 -7.75 -41.04
CA PRO A 71 -44.38 -8.56 -42.22
C PRO A 71 -44.77 -7.71 -43.44
N GLY A 72 -44.15 -7.97 -44.59
CA GLY A 72 -44.39 -7.21 -45.82
C GLY A 72 -43.58 -5.92 -45.99
N ASN A 73 -42.79 -5.51 -44.99
CA ASN A 73 -41.96 -4.32 -45.12
C ASN A 73 -40.81 -4.50 -46.14
N SER A 74 -40.52 -3.42 -46.86
CA SER A 74 -39.28 -3.22 -47.61
C SER A 74 -38.26 -2.52 -46.72
N VAL A 75 -37.10 -3.15 -46.52
CA VAL A 75 -36.04 -2.67 -45.62
C VAL A 75 -34.76 -2.37 -46.40
N LEU A 76 -34.12 -1.26 -46.08
CA LEU A 76 -32.75 -0.94 -46.50
C LEU A 76 -31.80 -1.18 -45.31
N ASP A 77 -30.84 -2.08 -45.49
CA ASP A 77 -29.82 -2.43 -44.50
C ASP A 77 -28.45 -1.92 -44.94
N ILE A 78 -27.84 -1.04 -44.16
CA ILE A 78 -26.65 -0.26 -44.53
C ILE A 78 -25.46 -0.71 -43.69
N GLY A 79 -24.40 -1.20 -44.35
CA GLY A 79 -23.24 -1.79 -43.67
C GLY A 79 -23.54 -3.22 -43.22
N SER A 80 -23.99 -4.07 -44.15
CA SER A 80 -24.47 -5.42 -43.82
C SER A 80 -23.41 -6.35 -43.21
N GLY A 81 -22.12 -6.05 -43.36
CA GLY A 81 -21.03 -6.77 -42.69
C GLY A 81 -21.08 -8.27 -42.94
N SER A 82 -21.23 -9.05 -41.87
CA SER A 82 -21.31 -10.52 -41.95
C SER A 82 -22.69 -11.05 -42.37
N GLY A 83 -23.72 -10.20 -42.44
CA GLY A 83 -25.07 -10.51 -42.91
C GLY A 83 -26.08 -10.93 -41.83
N TRP A 84 -25.72 -10.89 -40.54
CA TRP A 84 -26.61 -11.37 -39.47
C TRP A 84 -27.86 -10.50 -39.30
N GLN A 85 -27.69 -9.17 -39.22
CA GLN A 85 -28.81 -8.22 -39.18
C GLN A 85 -29.70 -8.36 -40.42
N THR A 86 -29.10 -8.49 -41.61
CA THR A 86 -29.83 -8.73 -42.86
C THR A 86 -30.72 -9.97 -42.79
N ALA A 87 -30.20 -11.09 -42.26
CA ALA A 87 -30.95 -12.33 -42.15
C ALA A 87 -32.06 -12.25 -41.10
N LEU A 88 -31.81 -11.59 -39.96
CA LEU A 88 -32.85 -11.31 -38.96
C LEU A 88 -34.00 -10.49 -39.56
N LEU A 89 -33.68 -9.41 -40.27
CA LEU A 89 -34.68 -8.59 -40.96
C LEU A 89 -35.49 -9.39 -41.98
N ALA A 90 -34.82 -10.22 -42.78
CA ALA A 90 -35.47 -11.04 -43.80
C ALA A 90 -36.44 -12.07 -43.22
N ASP A 91 -36.09 -12.65 -42.07
CA ASP A 91 -36.98 -13.54 -41.33
C ASP A 91 -38.20 -12.78 -40.79
N ILE A 92 -38.00 -11.61 -40.18
CA ILE A 92 -39.09 -10.80 -39.58
C ILE A 92 -40.09 -10.29 -40.62
N VAL A 93 -39.61 -9.77 -41.77
CA VAL A 93 -40.52 -9.24 -42.81
C VAL A 93 -41.23 -10.32 -43.61
N GLY A 94 -40.79 -11.58 -43.48
CA GLY A 94 -41.49 -12.75 -44.01
C GLY A 94 -41.57 -12.78 -45.54
N LYS A 95 -42.48 -13.61 -46.07
CA LYS A 95 -42.57 -13.96 -47.49
C LYS A 95 -42.90 -12.80 -48.44
N ASN A 96 -43.59 -11.77 -47.93
CA ASN A 96 -44.05 -10.63 -48.73
C ASN A 96 -43.14 -9.40 -48.56
N GLY A 97 -42.12 -9.48 -47.70
CA GLY A 97 -41.18 -8.40 -47.46
C GLY A 97 -39.86 -8.60 -48.19
N THR A 98 -39.07 -7.55 -48.26
CA THR A 98 -37.77 -7.55 -48.95
C THR A 98 -36.72 -6.78 -48.15
N VAL A 99 -35.48 -7.25 -48.16
CA VAL A 99 -34.33 -6.57 -47.57
C VAL A 99 -33.29 -6.30 -48.65
N ASN A 100 -32.96 -5.02 -48.86
CA ASN A 100 -31.88 -4.61 -49.75
C ASN A 100 -30.70 -4.21 -48.86
N ALA A 101 -29.61 -4.97 -48.91
CA ALA A 101 -28.46 -4.83 -48.03
C ALA A 101 -27.25 -4.31 -48.80
N TYR A 102 -26.54 -3.32 -48.25
CA TYR A 102 -25.37 -2.70 -48.89
C TYR A 102 -24.11 -2.90 -48.04
N GLU A 103 -23.02 -3.30 -48.68
CA GLU A 103 -21.70 -3.45 -48.08
C GLU A 103 -20.63 -2.90 -49.02
N ARG A 104 -19.76 -2.01 -48.52
CA ARG A 104 -18.72 -1.38 -49.35
C ARG A 104 -17.46 -2.24 -49.47
N ILE A 105 -17.11 -2.99 -48.43
CA ILE A 105 -15.90 -3.80 -48.37
C ILE A 105 -16.16 -5.11 -49.12
N GLY A 106 -15.46 -5.32 -50.23
CA GLY A 106 -15.69 -6.48 -51.10
C GLY A 106 -15.56 -7.84 -50.41
N MET A 107 -14.64 -7.98 -49.46
CA MET A 107 -14.48 -9.20 -48.67
C MET A 107 -15.72 -9.48 -47.80
N LEU A 108 -16.23 -8.45 -47.12
CA LEU A 108 -17.40 -8.57 -46.24
C LEU A 108 -18.68 -8.76 -47.07
N TYR A 109 -18.80 -8.13 -48.23
CA TYR A 109 -19.89 -8.39 -49.17
C TYR A 109 -19.98 -9.88 -49.53
N ASN A 110 -18.84 -10.50 -49.85
CA ASN A 110 -18.79 -11.93 -50.17
C ASN A 110 -19.11 -12.80 -48.94
N LEU A 111 -18.60 -12.42 -47.76
CA LEU A 111 -18.89 -13.10 -46.49
C LEU A 111 -20.39 -13.05 -46.16
N GLY A 112 -20.99 -11.86 -46.18
CA GLY A 112 -22.41 -11.64 -45.94
C GLY A 112 -23.28 -12.43 -46.91
N ARG A 113 -22.96 -12.39 -48.20
CA ARG A 113 -23.68 -13.18 -49.21
C ARG A 113 -23.57 -14.69 -48.96
N LYS A 114 -22.38 -15.19 -48.59
CA LYS A 114 -22.17 -16.61 -48.24
C LYS A 114 -22.98 -17.00 -47.01
N ASN A 115 -22.98 -16.18 -45.96
CA ASN A 115 -23.65 -16.48 -44.70
C ASN A 115 -25.18 -16.41 -44.83
N VAL A 116 -25.71 -15.37 -45.47
CA VAL A 116 -27.14 -15.24 -45.76
C VAL A 116 -27.60 -16.34 -46.72
N GLY A 117 -26.75 -16.77 -47.65
CA GLY A 117 -27.03 -17.86 -48.58
C GLY A 117 -27.18 -19.25 -47.92
N LYS A 118 -26.84 -19.40 -46.63
CA LYS A 118 -27.20 -20.60 -45.84
C LYS A 118 -28.71 -20.70 -45.60
N TYR A 119 -29.44 -19.60 -45.83
CA TYR A 119 -30.88 -19.50 -45.77
C TYR A 119 -31.44 -19.27 -47.18
N GLU A 120 -32.69 -19.64 -47.41
CA GLU A 120 -33.31 -19.56 -48.74
C GLU A 120 -33.66 -18.12 -49.19
N PHE A 121 -33.35 -17.10 -48.38
CA PHE A 121 -33.80 -15.71 -48.59
C PHE A 121 -33.36 -15.11 -49.92
N ILE A 122 -32.14 -15.40 -50.38
CA ILE A 122 -31.62 -14.92 -51.67
C ILE A 122 -32.33 -15.65 -52.82
N SER A 123 -32.48 -16.97 -52.73
CA SER A 123 -33.14 -17.77 -53.77
C SER A 123 -34.63 -17.43 -53.91
N GLN A 124 -35.28 -17.04 -52.81
CA GLN A 124 -36.66 -16.57 -52.76
C GLN A 124 -36.81 -15.09 -53.16
N ARG A 125 -35.72 -14.42 -53.60
CA ARG A 125 -35.69 -12.98 -53.96
C ARG A 125 -36.15 -12.05 -52.83
N ARG A 126 -36.00 -12.47 -51.58
CA ARG A 126 -36.34 -11.67 -50.38
C ARG A 126 -35.17 -10.85 -49.87
N VAL A 127 -33.94 -11.26 -50.16
CA VAL A 127 -32.73 -10.49 -49.85
C VAL A 127 -31.94 -10.21 -51.12
N SER A 128 -31.63 -8.93 -51.35
CA SER A 128 -30.70 -8.48 -52.38
C SER A 128 -29.47 -7.87 -51.70
N LEU A 129 -28.30 -8.46 -51.88
CA LEU A 129 -27.04 -7.89 -51.38
C LEU A 129 -26.32 -7.14 -52.49
N HIS A 130 -25.89 -5.91 -52.20
CA HIS A 130 -25.21 -5.01 -53.11
C HIS A 130 -23.83 -4.64 -52.58
N LYS A 131 -22.83 -4.72 -53.46
CA LYS A 131 -21.50 -4.17 -53.16
C LYS A 131 -21.47 -2.70 -53.55
N GLY A 132 -21.24 -1.80 -52.61
CA GLY A 132 -21.06 -0.38 -52.91
C GLY A 132 -21.37 0.58 -51.76
N ASP A 133 -21.11 1.86 -52.02
CA ASP A 133 -21.34 2.97 -51.12
C ASP A 133 -22.84 3.31 -50.95
N ALA A 134 -23.37 2.99 -49.78
CA ALA A 134 -24.76 3.24 -49.42
C ALA A 134 -25.10 4.73 -49.24
N THR A 135 -24.11 5.60 -49.03
CA THR A 135 -24.35 7.05 -48.85
C THR A 135 -24.92 7.70 -50.12
N LYS A 136 -24.72 7.06 -51.28
CA LYS A 136 -25.17 7.55 -52.60
C LYS A 136 -26.58 7.09 -52.97
N ILE A 137 -27.25 6.32 -52.11
CA ILE A 137 -28.59 5.80 -52.40
C ILE A 137 -29.61 6.93 -52.34
N GLN A 138 -30.29 7.18 -53.46
CA GLN A 138 -31.31 8.22 -53.61
C GLN A 138 -32.59 7.71 -54.31
N LYS A 139 -32.66 6.42 -54.64
CA LYS A 139 -33.77 5.80 -55.37
C LYS A 139 -34.31 4.60 -54.61
N GLY A 140 -35.59 4.32 -54.82
CA GLY A 140 -36.32 3.26 -54.12
C GLY A 140 -37.30 3.84 -53.12
N THR A 141 -38.05 2.95 -52.47
CA THR A 141 -39.03 3.32 -51.45
C THR A 141 -39.04 2.25 -50.38
N TYR A 142 -38.75 2.65 -49.15
CA TYR A 142 -38.54 1.74 -48.02
C TYR A 142 -39.48 2.07 -46.87
N ASP A 143 -39.99 1.02 -46.22
CA ASP A 143 -40.75 1.16 -44.98
C ASP A 143 -39.79 1.34 -43.79
N ARG A 144 -38.59 0.76 -43.89
CA ARG A 144 -37.56 0.74 -42.84
C ARG A 144 -36.17 0.98 -43.41
N ILE A 145 -35.35 1.76 -42.70
CA ILE A 145 -33.93 1.94 -43.02
C ILE A 145 -33.12 1.72 -41.74
N ILE A 146 -32.04 0.95 -41.80
CA ILE A 146 -31.17 0.71 -40.66
C ILE A 146 -29.71 0.76 -41.09
N ALA A 147 -28.85 1.38 -40.28
CA ALA A 147 -27.42 1.43 -40.53
C ALA A 147 -26.62 0.84 -39.37
N ALA A 148 -25.64 -0.01 -39.67
CA ALA A 148 -24.73 -0.61 -38.69
C ALA A 148 -23.34 0.08 -38.66
N ALA A 149 -23.27 1.33 -39.15
CA ALA A 149 -22.05 2.15 -39.14
C ALA A 149 -22.41 3.62 -38.86
N ALA A 150 -21.61 4.28 -38.01
CA ALA A 150 -21.88 5.61 -37.49
C ALA A 150 -21.68 6.71 -38.54
N LEU A 151 -22.66 7.59 -38.66
CA LEU A 151 -22.57 8.81 -39.44
C LEU A 151 -21.76 9.88 -38.69
N ASP A 152 -21.05 10.69 -39.47
CA ASP A 152 -20.42 11.94 -39.02
C ASP A 152 -21.33 13.10 -39.41
N GLY A 153 -22.42 13.27 -38.64
CA GLY A 153 -23.49 14.24 -38.87
C GLY A 153 -24.82 13.63 -39.34
N ASP A 154 -25.65 14.44 -39.99
CA ASP A 154 -27.00 14.05 -40.40
C ASP A 154 -27.02 12.92 -41.45
N PRO A 155 -28.05 12.07 -41.47
CA PRO A 155 -28.25 11.08 -42.52
C PRO A 155 -28.27 11.70 -43.91
N PRO A 156 -27.72 11.04 -44.95
CA PRO A 156 -27.80 11.50 -46.32
C PRO A 156 -29.25 11.82 -46.71
N SER A 157 -29.47 12.99 -47.32
CA SER A 157 -30.82 13.44 -47.73
C SER A 157 -31.53 12.44 -48.66
N GLY A 158 -30.76 11.63 -49.40
CA GLY A 158 -31.27 10.51 -50.18
C GLY A 158 -32.02 9.48 -49.32
N TRP A 159 -31.49 9.12 -48.15
CA TRP A 159 -32.12 8.17 -47.23
C TRP A 159 -33.43 8.72 -46.66
N MET A 160 -33.43 10.01 -46.30
CA MET A 160 -34.62 10.70 -45.83
C MET A 160 -35.73 10.66 -46.90
N LYS A 161 -35.40 10.96 -48.16
CA LYS A 161 -36.36 10.98 -49.28
C LYS A 161 -36.96 9.60 -49.59
N ILE A 162 -36.15 8.54 -49.59
CA ILE A 162 -36.61 7.19 -49.95
C ILE A 162 -37.38 6.47 -48.83
N LEU A 163 -37.38 7.01 -47.60
CA LEU A 163 -38.22 6.52 -46.51
C LEU A 163 -39.69 6.92 -46.77
N ARG A 164 -40.63 5.98 -46.61
CA ARG A 164 -42.07 6.25 -46.71
C ARG A 164 -42.56 7.08 -45.53
N VAL A 165 -43.64 7.84 -45.73
CA VAL A 165 -44.41 8.40 -44.61
C VAL A 165 -44.94 7.26 -43.74
N GLY A 166 -44.78 7.37 -42.42
CA GLY A 166 -44.98 6.30 -41.45
C GLY A 166 -43.79 5.33 -41.34
N GLY A 167 -42.74 5.53 -42.13
CA GLY A 167 -41.51 4.75 -42.10
C GLY A 167 -40.62 5.11 -40.91
N ARG A 168 -39.75 4.18 -40.52
CA ARG A 168 -38.82 4.33 -39.41
C ARG A 168 -37.39 4.11 -39.89
N MET A 169 -36.47 4.96 -39.45
CA MET A 169 -35.04 4.82 -39.72
C MET A 169 -34.25 4.82 -38.42
N VAL A 170 -33.36 3.85 -38.24
CA VAL A 170 -32.50 3.73 -37.05
C VAL A 170 -31.05 3.78 -37.49
N VAL A 171 -30.33 4.82 -37.10
CA VAL A 171 -28.96 5.08 -37.55
C VAL A 171 -28.09 5.58 -36.40
N PRO A 172 -26.85 5.09 -36.27
CA PRO A 172 -25.91 5.67 -35.34
C PRO A 172 -25.33 6.98 -35.88
N VAL A 173 -25.29 8.00 -35.03
CA VAL A 173 -24.66 9.30 -35.29
C VAL A 173 -23.75 9.62 -34.11
N GLY A 174 -22.43 9.71 -34.36
CA GLY A 174 -21.44 9.78 -33.28
C GLY A 174 -21.57 8.59 -32.32
N ASN A 175 -21.85 8.87 -31.04
CA ASN A 175 -21.96 7.87 -29.96
C ASN A 175 -23.42 7.57 -29.53
N SER A 176 -24.39 7.91 -30.38
CA SER A 176 -25.82 7.74 -30.12
C SER A 176 -26.49 6.98 -31.26
N LEU A 177 -27.52 6.21 -30.95
CA LEU A 177 -28.50 5.71 -31.91
C LEU A 177 -29.64 6.72 -32.03
N ILE A 178 -29.99 7.11 -33.25
CA ILE A 178 -31.10 8.03 -33.52
C ILE A 178 -32.18 7.27 -34.28
N LEU A 179 -33.40 7.34 -33.75
CA LEU A 179 -34.62 6.92 -34.41
C LEU A 179 -35.24 8.12 -35.13
N TYR A 180 -35.50 8.00 -36.42
CA TYR A 180 -36.28 8.94 -37.22
C TYR A 180 -37.61 8.29 -37.60
N ILE A 181 -38.73 8.97 -37.34
CA ILE A 181 -40.07 8.57 -37.78
C ILE A 181 -40.56 9.61 -38.78
N LYS A 182 -40.81 9.19 -40.02
CA LYS A 182 -41.25 10.12 -41.07
C LYS A 182 -42.74 10.39 -40.93
N THR A 183 -43.14 11.60 -40.58
CA THR A 183 -44.53 12.00 -40.34
C THR A 183 -45.20 12.66 -41.56
N GLY A 184 -44.41 13.11 -42.53
CA GLY A 184 -44.86 13.73 -43.77
C GLY A 184 -43.78 13.67 -44.85
N PRO A 185 -44.00 14.27 -46.04
CA PRO A 185 -43.05 14.17 -47.16
C PRO A 185 -41.61 14.58 -46.80
N ASP A 186 -41.47 15.64 -46.00
CA ASP A 186 -40.19 16.19 -45.54
C ASP A 186 -40.16 16.45 -44.02
N THR A 187 -41.09 15.89 -43.25
CA THR A 187 -41.18 16.07 -41.78
C THR A 187 -40.87 14.78 -41.03
N TYR A 188 -40.11 14.90 -39.94
CA TYR A 188 -39.59 13.78 -39.15
C TYR A 188 -39.68 14.08 -37.66
N GLU A 189 -40.04 13.08 -36.87
CA GLU A 189 -39.82 13.05 -35.42
C GLU A 189 -38.54 12.28 -35.13
N THR A 190 -37.78 12.72 -34.12
CA THR A 190 -36.48 12.14 -33.77
C THR A 190 -36.37 11.82 -32.30
N GLU A 191 -35.82 10.66 -31.99
CA GLU A 191 -35.48 10.25 -30.62
C GLU A 191 -34.01 9.79 -30.57
N GLU A 192 -33.26 10.28 -29.58
CA GLU A 192 -31.84 9.96 -29.40
C GLU A 192 -31.63 9.01 -28.21
N TYR A 193 -30.77 8.01 -28.42
CA TYR A 193 -30.39 7.00 -27.44
C TYR A 193 -28.85 6.96 -27.34
N PRO A 194 -28.24 7.61 -26.34
CA PRO A 194 -26.79 7.68 -26.20
C PRO A 194 -26.18 6.35 -25.70
N GLY A 195 -24.87 6.20 -25.85
CA GLY A 195 -24.10 5.10 -25.25
C GLY A 195 -23.76 3.96 -26.19
N PHE A 196 -23.73 4.21 -27.50
CA PHE A 196 -23.40 3.22 -28.52
C PHE A 196 -22.16 3.62 -29.30
N VAL A 197 -21.34 2.64 -29.70
CA VAL A 197 -20.15 2.87 -30.52
C VAL A 197 -20.21 1.97 -31.74
N PHE A 198 -20.06 2.57 -32.92
CA PHE A 198 -20.04 1.85 -34.19
C PHE A 198 -18.80 2.24 -35.00
N VAL A 199 -18.40 1.37 -35.93
CA VAL A 199 -17.41 1.74 -36.94
C VAL A 199 -17.95 2.88 -37.83
N PRO A 200 -17.11 3.79 -38.33
CA PRO A 200 -17.58 4.93 -39.11
C PRO A 200 -18.14 4.50 -40.47
N LEU A 201 -19.22 5.15 -40.90
CA LEU A 201 -19.77 5.05 -42.24
C LEU A 201 -18.91 5.88 -43.21
N ILE A 202 -18.30 5.22 -44.19
CA ILE A 202 -17.35 5.85 -45.11
C ILE A 202 -17.94 5.92 -46.52
N ALA A 203 -18.00 7.13 -47.10
CA ALA A 203 -18.32 7.36 -48.50
C ALA A 203 -17.12 7.07 -49.41
N ASP A 204 -17.35 6.44 -50.56
CA ASP A 204 -16.31 6.16 -51.56
C ASP A 204 -15.82 7.48 -52.19
N GLY A 205 -14.51 7.73 -52.05
CA GLY A 205 -13.84 8.97 -52.48
C GLY A 205 -13.40 9.87 -51.33
N LYS A 206 -13.87 9.65 -50.09
CA LYS A 206 -13.35 10.30 -48.87
C LYS A 206 -12.30 9.43 -48.14
N GLY A 207 -11.51 8.69 -48.91
CA GLY A 207 -10.45 7.82 -48.39
C GLY A 207 -9.10 8.52 -48.33
N GLY A 208 -8.70 8.97 -47.13
CA GLY A 208 -7.29 9.05 -46.73
C GLY A 208 -6.50 10.30 -47.15
N SER A 209 -6.59 11.37 -46.36
CA SER A 209 -5.53 12.39 -46.28
C SER A 209 -5.53 13.12 -44.93
N TRP A 210 -6.72 13.29 -44.33
CA TRP A 210 -6.85 13.89 -43.00
C TRP A 210 -6.56 12.92 -41.85
N GLY A 211 -7.07 11.69 -41.93
CA GLY A 211 -6.89 10.68 -40.88
C GLY A 211 -5.45 10.23 -40.67
N GLN A 212 -4.65 10.07 -41.74
CA GLN A 212 -3.25 9.62 -41.58
C GLN A 212 -2.37 10.67 -40.89
N LYS A 213 -2.54 11.97 -41.15
CA LYS A 213 -1.71 13.00 -40.49
C LYS A 213 -2.03 13.17 -39.01
N PHE A 214 -3.30 13.02 -38.62
CA PHE A 214 -3.70 13.02 -37.20
C PHE A 214 -3.44 11.68 -36.53
N PHE A 215 -3.53 10.56 -37.24
CA PHE A 215 -3.16 9.25 -36.71
C PHE A 215 -1.65 9.12 -36.55
N PHE A 216 -0.82 9.65 -37.45
CA PHE A 216 0.65 9.67 -37.27
C PHE A 216 1.10 10.67 -36.19
N ARG A 217 0.43 11.82 -36.03
CA ARG A 217 0.73 12.76 -34.94
C ARG A 217 0.20 12.27 -33.59
N GLY A 218 -1.01 11.73 -33.56
CA GLY A 218 -1.62 11.10 -32.40
C GLY A 218 -0.89 9.82 -32.00
N ALA A 219 -0.51 8.96 -32.95
CA ALA A 219 0.32 7.78 -32.70
C ALA A 219 1.77 8.15 -32.35
N ALA A 220 2.35 9.22 -32.89
CA ALA A 220 3.65 9.71 -32.43
C ALA A 220 3.57 10.30 -31.02
N CYS A 221 2.51 11.04 -30.69
CA CYS A 221 2.27 11.52 -29.33
C CYS A 221 1.96 10.38 -28.37
N LEU A 222 1.20 9.37 -28.79
CA LEU A 222 0.94 8.15 -28.01
C LEU A 222 2.16 7.26 -27.91
N LEU A 223 3.05 7.23 -28.92
CA LEU A 223 4.34 6.53 -28.86
C LEU A 223 5.30 7.27 -27.94
N VAL A 224 5.39 8.59 -28.02
CA VAL A 224 6.17 9.41 -27.08
C VAL A 224 5.60 9.26 -25.68
N PHE A 225 4.29 9.31 -25.51
CA PHE A 225 3.63 9.05 -24.23
C PHE A 225 3.86 7.61 -23.77
N PHE A 226 3.81 6.62 -24.66
CA PHE A 226 4.12 5.23 -24.37
C PHE A 226 5.59 5.04 -24.01
N PHE A 227 6.53 5.72 -24.66
CA PHE A 227 7.96 5.67 -24.32
C PHE A 227 8.28 6.46 -23.06
N LEU A 228 7.59 7.56 -22.78
CA LEU A 228 7.66 8.30 -21.52
C LEU A 228 7.02 7.51 -20.37
N PHE A 229 5.88 6.86 -20.63
CA PHE A 229 5.20 5.94 -19.72
C PHE A 229 6.05 4.69 -19.49
N MET A 230 6.61 4.09 -20.53
CA MET A 230 7.56 2.98 -20.42
C MET A 230 8.85 3.41 -19.73
N ALA A 231 9.36 4.62 -19.96
CA ALA A 231 10.54 5.14 -19.24
C ALA A 231 10.22 5.45 -17.78
N TYR A 232 9.00 5.92 -17.48
CA TYR A 232 8.46 6.11 -16.14
C TYR A 232 8.32 4.76 -15.43
N GLU A 233 7.67 3.78 -16.05
CA GLU A 233 7.55 2.40 -15.59
C GLU A 233 8.92 1.73 -15.45
N LEU A 234 9.84 1.90 -16.41
CA LEU A 234 11.22 1.41 -16.31
C LEU A 234 11.99 2.08 -15.16
N GLY A 235 11.78 3.38 -14.92
CA GLY A 235 12.37 4.11 -13.80
C GLY A 235 11.77 3.75 -12.43
N ILE A 236 10.55 3.22 -12.42
CA ILE A 236 9.84 2.72 -11.24
C ILE A 236 10.20 1.26 -10.95
N ILE A 237 10.22 0.42 -11.98
CA ILE A 237 10.37 -1.03 -11.90
C ILE A 237 11.83 -1.43 -11.72
N PHE A 238 12.78 -0.73 -12.36
CA PHE A 238 14.20 -1.08 -12.24
C PHE A 238 14.86 -0.28 -11.12
N PRO A 239 15.23 -0.93 -10.00
CA PRO A 239 15.89 -0.25 -8.91
C PRO A 239 17.32 0.21 -9.32
N PRO A 240 17.95 1.13 -8.58
CA PRO A 240 19.31 1.60 -8.90
C PRO A 240 20.37 0.47 -8.90
N LEU A 241 21.57 0.75 -9.41
CA LEU A 241 22.74 -0.10 -9.15
C LEU A 241 22.99 -0.16 -7.63
N PRO A 242 23.61 -1.23 -7.07
CA PRO A 242 23.61 -1.54 -5.64
C PRO A 242 23.81 -0.30 -4.77
N ALA A 243 22.85 -0.08 -3.85
CA ALA A 243 22.94 0.95 -2.84
C ALA A 243 24.23 0.76 -2.05
N GLN A 244 24.84 1.84 -1.56
CA GLN A 244 26.09 1.77 -0.81
C GLN A 244 25.99 1.00 0.51
N GLY A 245 24.83 0.46 0.89
CA GLY A 245 24.67 -0.39 2.08
C GLY A 245 24.98 0.32 3.40
N GLU A 246 25.16 1.63 3.38
CA GLU A 246 25.45 2.44 4.55
C GLU A 246 24.18 3.13 5.07
N PRO A 247 23.97 3.15 6.40
CA PRO A 247 22.86 3.88 6.99
C PRO A 247 23.01 5.40 6.78
N PHE A 248 21.90 6.08 6.55
CA PHE A 248 21.86 7.55 6.44
C PHE A 248 20.65 8.12 7.19
N ILE A 249 20.74 9.39 7.57
CA ILE A 249 19.74 10.07 8.40
C ILE A 249 18.97 11.09 7.55
N ILE A 250 17.65 10.99 7.53
CA ILE A 250 16.74 12.03 7.05
C ILE A 250 16.38 12.93 8.23
N GLN A 251 16.67 14.22 8.13
CA GLN A 251 16.42 15.19 9.21
C GLN A 251 14.92 15.50 9.35
N GLU A 252 14.49 15.80 10.57
CA GLU A 252 13.13 16.27 10.85
C GLU A 252 12.84 17.60 10.13
N GLY A 253 11.64 17.74 9.57
CA GLY A 253 11.25 18.92 8.78
C GLY A 253 11.77 18.96 7.33
N SER A 254 12.49 17.91 6.87
CA SER A 254 12.92 17.81 5.47
C SER A 254 11.71 17.73 4.53
N PHE A 255 11.70 18.52 3.46
CA PHE A 255 10.67 18.42 2.43
C PHE A 255 10.94 17.25 1.48
N ALA A 256 9.92 16.80 0.73
CA ALA A 256 10.06 15.70 -0.22
C ALA A 256 11.21 15.90 -1.23
N GLY A 257 11.51 17.15 -1.60
CA GLY A 257 12.63 17.51 -2.47
C GLY A 257 14.01 17.31 -1.81
N ASP A 258 14.14 17.61 -0.52
CA ASP A 258 15.39 17.43 0.24
C ASP A 258 15.67 15.94 0.46
N ILE A 259 14.62 15.19 0.81
CA ILE A 259 14.66 13.74 0.96
C ILE A 259 15.08 13.09 -0.37
N ALA A 260 14.50 13.52 -1.49
CA ALA A 260 14.84 13.00 -2.81
C ALA A 260 16.29 13.29 -3.22
N GLU A 261 16.84 14.46 -2.88
CA GLU A 261 18.25 14.78 -3.12
C GLU A 261 19.18 13.86 -2.31
N LEU A 262 18.86 13.65 -1.04
CA LEU A 262 19.63 12.76 -0.18
C LEU A 262 19.61 11.32 -0.69
N LEU A 263 18.42 10.79 -1.03
CA LEU A 263 18.27 9.44 -1.56
C LEU A 263 19.04 9.25 -2.88
N LYS A 264 19.05 10.27 -3.75
CA LYS A 264 19.81 10.23 -5.00
C LYS A 264 21.31 10.23 -4.74
N THR A 265 21.78 11.08 -3.82
CA THR A 265 23.21 11.16 -3.44
C THR A 265 23.70 9.85 -2.83
N ARG A 266 22.83 9.13 -2.11
CA ARG A 266 23.10 7.81 -1.53
C ARG A 266 22.87 6.64 -2.50
N ASN A 267 22.57 6.91 -3.77
CA ASN A 267 22.24 5.92 -4.81
C ASN A 267 21.04 5.01 -4.46
N VAL A 268 20.12 5.46 -3.61
CA VAL A 268 18.88 4.74 -3.25
C VAL A 268 17.79 4.93 -4.31
N ILE A 269 17.85 6.03 -5.07
CA ILE A 269 16.96 6.31 -6.20
C ILE A 269 17.74 6.85 -7.40
N ARG A 270 17.22 6.66 -8.62
CA ARG A 270 17.87 7.13 -9.86
C ARG A 270 17.59 8.59 -10.19
N SER A 271 16.37 9.06 -9.92
CA SER A 271 15.94 10.43 -10.24
C SER A 271 15.18 11.04 -9.07
N LYS A 272 15.62 12.23 -8.68
CA LYS A 272 14.97 13.09 -7.69
C LYS A 272 13.57 13.46 -8.16
N GLU A 273 13.45 13.86 -9.42
CA GLU A 273 12.21 14.31 -10.04
C GLU A 273 11.18 13.19 -10.02
N LEU A 274 11.57 11.99 -10.47
CA LEU A 274 10.68 10.82 -10.50
C LEU A 274 10.17 10.45 -9.10
N PHE A 275 11.04 10.47 -8.09
CA PHE A 275 10.65 10.21 -6.71
C PHE A 275 9.65 11.25 -6.20
N VAL A 276 9.94 12.55 -6.38
CA VAL A 276 9.05 13.64 -5.92
C VAL A 276 7.68 13.51 -6.59
N TRP A 277 7.63 13.36 -7.92
CA TRP A 277 6.37 13.18 -8.65
C TRP A 277 5.59 11.95 -8.18
N THR A 278 6.27 10.82 -7.97
CA THR A 278 5.63 9.60 -7.47
C THR A 278 5.09 9.78 -6.06
N ALA A 279 5.84 10.43 -5.17
CA ALA A 279 5.39 10.74 -3.82
C ALA A 279 4.16 11.68 -3.82
N TYR A 280 4.06 12.63 -4.74
CA TYR A 280 2.84 13.43 -4.93
C TYR A 280 1.67 12.58 -5.42
N LEU A 281 1.89 11.76 -6.46
CA LEU A 281 0.86 10.93 -7.09
C LEU A 281 0.22 9.92 -6.13
N VAL A 282 1.02 9.30 -5.26
CA VAL A 282 0.51 8.37 -4.23
C VAL A 282 0.07 9.07 -2.93
N GLY A 283 0.09 10.40 -2.88
CA GLY A 283 -0.29 11.17 -1.69
C GLY A 283 0.67 11.06 -0.51
N ALA A 284 1.90 10.57 -0.74
CA ALA A 284 2.94 10.35 0.26
C ALA A 284 3.79 11.60 0.58
N HIS A 285 3.80 12.62 -0.28
CA HIS A 285 4.70 13.77 -0.23
C HIS A 285 4.75 14.53 1.12
N ASN A 286 3.66 14.53 1.90
CA ASN A 286 3.61 15.17 3.23
C ASN A 286 3.83 14.20 4.41
N ASN A 287 3.95 12.89 4.13
CA ASN A 287 4.00 11.82 5.14
C ASN A 287 5.31 11.01 5.08
N LEU A 288 6.36 11.57 4.49
CA LEU A 288 7.69 10.94 4.47
C LEU A 288 8.36 11.13 5.85
N SER A 289 8.67 10.03 6.51
CA SER A 289 9.22 10.00 7.87
C SER A 289 10.69 10.39 7.89
N SER A 290 11.09 11.14 8.91
CA SER A 290 12.49 11.37 9.29
C SER A 290 13.07 10.18 10.07
N GLY A 291 14.39 10.16 10.23
CA GLY A 291 15.12 9.13 10.99
C GLY A 291 16.20 8.41 10.16
N THR A 292 16.76 7.35 10.74
CA THR A 292 17.79 6.52 10.09
C THR A 292 17.16 5.52 9.13
N PHE A 293 17.70 5.41 7.93
CA PHE A 293 17.29 4.46 6.89
C PHE A 293 18.50 3.70 6.35
N LEU A 294 18.28 2.44 6.01
CA LEU A 294 19.26 1.54 5.42
C LEU A 294 18.58 0.75 4.30
N PHE A 295 19.13 0.82 3.09
CA PHE A 295 18.69 0.04 1.95
C PHE A 295 19.86 -0.85 1.51
N LEU A 296 19.78 -2.14 1.81
CA LEU A 296 20.84 -3.12 1.53
C LEU A 296 20.83 -3.58 0.07
N GLU A 297 19.65 -3.58 -0.55
CA GLU A 297 19.44 -4.02 -1.92
C GLU A 297 18.81 -2.89 -2.74
N PRO A 298 19.00 -2.87 -4.07
CA PRO A 298 18.24 -2.04 -4.98
C PRO A 298 16.72 -2.19 -4.79
N GLU A 299 16.07 -1.13 -4.30
CA GLU A 299 14.62 -1.10 -4.10
C GLU A 299 13.87 -0.24 -5.13
N SER A 300 12.63 -0.62 -5.43
CA SER A 300 11.76 0.18 -6.30
C SER A 300 11.39 1.51 -5.63
N ILE A 301 11.12 2.56 -6.42
CA ILE A 301 10.68 3.86 -5.87
C ILE A 301 9.44 3.71 -4.98
N PHE A 302 8.53 2.78 -5.31
CA PHE A 302 7.37 2.49 -4.47
C PHE A 302 7.76 1.83 -3.14
N THR A 303 8.71 0.90 -3.14
CA THR A 303 9.22 0.33 -1.88
C THR A 303 9.88 1.40 -1.04
N VAL A 304 10.74 2.23 -1.64
CA VAL A 304 11.42 3.33 -0.94
C VAL A 304 10.38 4.30 -0.35
N ILE A 305 9.39 4.74 -1.12
CA ILE A 305 8.30 5.61 -0.63
C ILE A 305 7.50 4.91 0.47
N ARG A 306 7.20 3.62 0.34
CA ARG A 306 6.48 2.84 1.36
C ARG A 306 7.28 2.76 2.66
N GLU A 307 8.58 2.49 2.61
CA GLU A 307 9.43 2.45 3.79
C GLU A 307 9.55 3.83 4.45
N LEU A 308 9.58 4.90 3.66
CA LEU A 308 9.58 6.28 4.17
C LEU A 308 8.22 6.69 4.75
N THR A 309 7.10 6.21 4.21
CA THR A 309 5.74 6.52 4.70
C THR A 309 5.26 5.61 5.82
N ARG A 310 5.99 4.53 6.11
CA ARG A 310 5.67 3.62 7.19
C ARG A 310 5.70 4.41 8.49
N LYS A 311 4.52 4.62 9.09
CA LYS A 311 4.38 5.33 10.36
C LYS A 311 5.30 4.68 11.39
N ARG A 312 6.39 5.38 11.71
CA ARG A 312 7.22 5.03 12.85
C ARG A 312 6.48 5.56 14.07
N GLU A 313 5.82 4.65 14.79
CA GLU A 313 5.15 4.98 16.04
C GLU A 313 6.23 5.45 17.02
N GLU A 314 6.23 6.74 17.30
CA GLU A 314 7.12 7.34 18.28
C GLU A 314 6.49 7.21 19.67
N ILE A 315 7.31 6.80 20.64
CA ILE A 315 6.92 6.61 22.02
C ILE A 315 7.90 7.34 22.95
N GLN A 316 7.41 7.70 24.14
CA GLN A 316 8.27 8.09 25.26
C GLN A 316 8.55 6.84 26.09
N LEU A 317 9.72 6.24 25.89
CA LEU A 317 10.18 5.07 26.62
C LEU A 317 10.79 5.53 27.95
N VAL A 318 10.04 5.34 29.04
CA VAL A 318 10.53 5.63 30.39
C VAL A 318 11.35 4.46 30.91
N ILE A 319 12.61 4.72 31.24
CA ILE A 319 13.50 3.79 31.95
C ILE A 319 13.69 4.31 33.38
N PRO A 320 13.00 3.72 34.38
CA PRO A 320 13.11 4.18 35.77
C PRO A 320 14.50 3.96 36.36
N GLU A 321 14.85 4.73 37.39
CA GLU A 321 16.06 4.51 38.18
C GLU A 321 16.02 3.16 38.90
N GLY A 322 17.19 2.54 39.08
CA GLY A 322 17.33 1.28 39.80
C GLY A 322 16.84 0.05 39.04
N VAL A 323 16.55 0.15 37.74
CA VAL A 323 16.21 -1.02 36.90
C VAL A 323 17.46 -1.73 36.40
N THR A 324 17.39 -3.06 36.28
CA THR A 324 18.45 -3.87 35.67
C THR A 324 18.32 -3.93 34.15
N ILE A 325 19.34 -4.40 33.43
CA ILE A 325 19.22 -4.73 32.00
C ILE A 325 18.06 -5.70 31.75
N ARG A 326 17.84 -6.69 32.64
CA ARG A 326 16.72 -7.64 32.55
C ARG A 326 15.37 -6.93 32.69
N ASP A 327 15.28 -5.91 33.53
CA ASP A 327 14.06 -5.11 33.68
C ASP A 327 13.82 -4.21 32.47
N ILE A 328 14.89 -3.66 31.87
CA ILE A 328 14.79 -2.90 30.62
C ILE A 328 14.18 -3.79 29.53
N VAL A 329 14.60 -5.06 29.39
CA VAL A 329 13.96 -6.01 28.46
C VAL A 329 12.45 -6.11 28.69
N ARG A 330 12.00 -6.26 29.95
CA ARG A 330 10.57 -6.32 30.28
C ARG A 330 9.83 -5.03 29.91
N ILE A 331 10.48 -3.87 30.08
CA ILE A 331 9.93 -2.58 29.65
C ILE A 331 9.79 -2.54 28.12
N LEU A 332 10.79 -3.02 27.38
CA LEU A 332 10.75 -3.10 25.92
C LEU A 332 9.65 -4.05 25.42
N GLU A 333 9.50 -5.22 26.05
CA GLU A 333 8.43 -6.19 25.75
C GLU A 333 7.04 -5.59 25.98
N LYS A 334 6.86 -4.91 27.12
CA LYS A 334 5.59 -4.22 27.46
C LYS A 334 5.23 -3.16 26.42
N ASN A 335 6.23 -2.46 25.88
CA ASN A 335 6.07 -1.46 24.82
C ASN A 335 6.08 -2.08 23.40
N LYS A 336 6.06 -3.41 23.28
CA LYS A 336 6.03 -4.16 22.00
C LYS A 336 7.21 -3.83 21.06
N MET A 337 8.35 -3.45 21.62
CA MET A 337 9.54 -3.12 20.84
C MET A 337 10.29 -4.39 20.41
N PRO A 338 10.58 -4.59 19.10
CA PRO A 338 11.33 -5.75 18.62
C PRO A 338 12.73 -5.88 19.25
N ALA A 339 13.33 -4.75 19.66
CA ALA A 339 14.62 -4.69 20.35
C ALA A 339 14.71 -5.60 21.58
N ALA A 340 13.58 -5.89 22.26
CA ALA A 340 13.55 -6.80 23.40
C ALA A 340 14.18 -8.18 23.11
N LYS A 341 14.06 -8.66 21.86
CA LYS A 341 14.49 -10.01 21.47
C LYS A 341 16.01 -10.21 21.51
N ASN A 342 16.77 -9.16 21.19
CA ASN A 342 18.23 -9.21 21.10
C ASN A 342 18.91 -8.25 22.10
N PHE A 343 18.18 -7.52 22.93
CA PHE A 343 18.76 -6.52 23.84
C PHE A 343 19.88 -7.08 24.73
N ILE A 344 19.66 -8.24 25.37
CA ILE A 344 20.68 -8.90 26.21
C ILE A 344 21.93 -9.26 25.38
N GLN A 345 21.74 -9.74 24.15
CA GLN A 345 22.85 -10.09 23.26
C GLN A 345 23.67 -8.85 22.90
N VAL A 346 23.01 -7.72 22.65
CA VAL A 346 23.66 -6.44 22.37
C VAL A 346 24.41 -5.95 23.60
N THR A 347 23.81 -6.00 24.78
CA THR A 347 24.48 -5.54 26.01
C THR A 347 25.65 -6.42 26.44
N ASN A 348 25.65 -7.70 26.05
CA ASN A 348 26.79 -8.60 26.27
C ASN A 348 27.96 -8.33 25.30
N LYS A 349 27.71 -7.64 24.18
CA LYS A 349 28.75 -7.15 23.27
C LYS A 349 29.19 -5.76 23.72
N VAL A 350 29.96 -5.73 24.80
CA VAL A 350 30.58 -4.51 25.28
C VAL A 350 31.40 -3.88 24.13
N PRO A 351 31.18 -2.59 23.79
CA PRO A 351 31.99 -1.89 22.80
C PRO A 351 33.49 -1.96 23.13
N GLU A 352 34.36 -2.11 22.14
CA GLU A 352 35.82 -2.26 22.37
C GLU A 352 36.43 -1.06 23.12
N ASP A 353 35.82 0.12 22.97
CA ASP A 353 36.18 1.37 23.63
C ASP A 353 35.56 1.53 25.04
N PHE A 354 34.68 0.60 25.44
CA PHE A 354 34.06 0.63 26.76
C PHE A 354 34.91 -0.13 27.78
N PRO A 355 35.35 0.53 28.88
CA PRO A 355 36.44 0.03 29.71
C PRO A 355 36.03 -1.04 30.75
N PHE A 356 34.79 -1.54 30.73
CA PHE A 356 34.25 -2.42 31.78
C PHE A 356 33.59 -3.68 31.23
N GLU A 357 33.56 -4.76 32.01
CA GLU A 357 33.09 -6.09 31.56
C GLU A 357 31.56 -6.19 31.33
N SER A 358 30.79 -5.21 31.81
CA SER A 358 29.32 -5.20 31.72
C SER A 358 28.80 -3.78 31.53
N LEU A 359 27.72 -3.65 30.77
CA LEU A 359 26.97 -2.39 30.63
C LEU A 359 25.98 -2.15 31.78
N GLU A 360 25.81 -3.11 32.70
CA GLU A 360 24.94 -2.93 33.87
C GLU A 360 25.47 -1.75 34.71
N GLY A 361 24.59 -0.80 35.04
CA GLY A 361 24.97 0.43 35.73
C GLY A 361 25.24 1.63 34.81
N PHE A 362 25.39 1.39 33.51
CA PHE A 362 25.79 2.42 32.54
C PHE A 362 24.70 2.75 31.52
N LEU A 363 23.60 2.01 31.49
CA LEU A 363 22.42 2.34 30.68
C LEU A 363 21.57 3.33 31.46
N PHE A 364 21.88 4.63 31.33
CA PHE A 364 21.33 5.68 32.20
C PHE A 364 19.78 5.68 32.25
N PRO A 365 19.17 5.82 33.44
CA PRO A 365 17.72 5.91 33.56
C PRO A 365 17.23 7.32 33.18
N ASP A 366 16.33 7.39 32.19
CA ASP A 366 15.71 8.64 31.73
C ASP A 366 14.46 8.33 30.89
N THR A 367 13.81 9.36 30.36
CA THR A 367 12.75 9.24 29.35
C THR A 367 13.33 9.43 27.95
N TYR A 368 13.29 8.38 27.14
CA TYR A 368 13.82 8.35 25.79
C TYR A 368 12.70 8.52 24.76
N ARG A 369 12.82 9.53 23.89
CA ARG A 369 11.94 9.70 22.73
C ARG A 369 12.48 8.84 21.58
N VAL A 370 11.80 7.72 21.28
CA VAL A 370 12.26 6.68 20.34
C VAL A 370 11.10 6.15 19.50
N TYR A 371 11.42 5.48 18.40
CA TYR A 371 10.42 4.75 17.64
C TYR A 371 10.26 3.32 18.18
N VAL A 372 9.06 2.74 18.07
CA VAL A 372 8.82 1.32 18.40
C VAL A 372 9.79 0.39 17.64
N SER A 373 10.21 0.82 16.44
CA SER A 373 11.16 0.10 15.58
C SER A 373 12.64 0.37 15.87
N THR A 374 12.99 1.22 16.86
CA THR A 374 14.39 1.49 17.23
C THR A 374 15.10 0.18 17.56
N SER A 375 16.30 -0.02 17.01
CA SER A 375 17.11 -1.23 17.23
C SER A 375 17.64 -1.29 18.67
N ALA A 376 18.01 -2.48 19.13
CA ALA A 376 18.63 -2.63 20.44
C ALA A 376 19.99 -1.90 20.50
N GLU A 377 20.76 -1.96 19.42
CA GLU A 377 22.04 -1.30 19.25
C GLU A 377 21.91 0.23 19.36
N ASP A 378 20.99 0.84 18.61
CA ASP A 378 20.76 2.29 18.68
C ASP A 378 20.29 2.71 20.07
N LEU A 379 19.38 1.94 20.68
CA LEU A 379 18.88 2.25 22.02
C LEU A 379 20.00 2.18 23.07
N VAL A 380 20.84 1.14 23.05
CA VAL A 380 22.00 1.03 23.95
C VAL A 380 22.95 2.21 23.76
N GLN A 381 23.27 2.57 22.51
CA GLN A 381 24.12 3.72 22.22
C GLN A 381 23.52 5.05 22.70
N MET A 382 22.21 5.24 22.54
CA MET A 382 21.49 6.40 23.09
C MET A 382 21.59 6.47 24.62
N MET A 383 21.45 5.33 25.30
CA MET A 383 21.52 5.25 26.76
C MET A 383 22.95 5.50 27.29
N LEU A 384 23.97 4.92 26.65
CA LEU A 384 25.38 5.15 26.97
C LEU A 384 25.80 6.59 26.70
N LYS A 385 25.36 7.17 25.59
CA LYS A 385 25.57 8.59 25.30
C LYS A 385 24.95 9.47 26.38
N ASN A 386 23.70 9.19 26.78
CA ASN A 386 23.05 9.93 27.87
C ASN A 386 23.82 9.78 29.19
N PHE A 387 24.31 8.57 29.51
CA PHE A 387 25.18 8.35 30.66
C PHE A 387 26.40 9.27 30.63
N HIS A 388 27.11 9.31 29.50
CA HIS A 388 28.27 10.18 29.33
C HIS A 388 27.89 11.66 29.48
N GLU A 389 26.82 12.14 28.84
CA GLU A 389 26.38 13.53 28.93
C GLU A 389 26.02 13.95 30.36
N LYS A 390 25.33 13.07 31.11
CA LYS A 390 24.91 13.33 32.48
C LYS A 390 26.09 13.29 33.46
N THR A 391 27.09 12.44 33.21
CA THR A 391 28.25 12.27 34.10
C THR A 391 29.46 13.10 33.71
N ASP A 392 29.50 13.71 32.53
CA ASP A 392 30.58 14.59 32.06
C ASP A 392 30.92 15.71 33.05
N PRO A 393 29.95 16.40 33.69
CA PRO A 393 30.24 17.41 34.70
C PRO A 393 30.97 16.87 35.95
N LEU A 394 30.89 15.56 36.21
CA LEU A 394 31.55 14.89 37.33
C LEU A 394 32.94 14.34 36.96
N ARG A 395 33.33 14.36 35.67
CA ARG A 395 34.56 13.69 35.18
C ARG A 395 35.81 14.09 35.95
N ALA A 396 36.05 15.40 36.11
CA ALA A 396 37.25 15.89 36.80
C ALA A 396 37.32 15.45 38.26
N GLU A 397 36.18 15.36 38.94
CA GLU A 397 36.11 14.92 40.33
C GLU A 397 36.32 13.40 40.43
N VAL A 398 35.73 12.63 39.51
CA VAL A 398 35.97 11.19 39.37
C VAL A 398 37.45 10.90 39.12
N GLU A 399 38.12 11.65 38.25
CA GLU A 399 39.56 11.51 37.97
C GLU A 399 40.44 11.82 39.19
N SER A 400 39.97 12.71 40.08
CA SER A 400 40.65 13.04 41.34
C SER A 400 40.29 12.12 42.51
N SER A 401 39.27 11.27 42.33
CA SER A 401 38.76 10.38 43.38
C SER A 401 39.72 9.21 43.61
N PRO A 402 39.85 8.70 44.87
CA PRO A 402 40.55 7.45 45.12
C PRO A 402 39.80 6.22 44.59
N ARG A 403 38.57 6.40 44.09
CA ARG A 403 37.72 5.36 43.51
C ARG A 403 37.60 5.56 42.02
N SER A 404 37.76 4.49 41.26
CA SER A 404 37.49 4.48 39.82
C SER A 404 36.01 4.77 39.53
N LEU A 405 35.72 5.21 38.31
CA LEU A 405 34.34 5.40 37.84
C LEU A 405 33.51 4.12 38.02
N TYR A 406 34.09 2.95 37.73
CA TYR A 406 33.41 1.66 37.91
C TYR A 406 32.98 1.41 39.34
N GLU A 407 33.88 1.65 40.29
CA GLU A 407 33.60 1.49 41.73
C GLU A 407 32.51 2.47 42.19
N ILE A 408 32.54 3.71 41.68
CA ILE A 408 31.53 4.74 41.98
C ILE A 408 30.16 4.33 41.44
N ILE A 409 30.07 3.87 40.19
CA ILE A 409 28.80 3.41 39.61
C ILE A 409 28.29 2.13 40.29
N THR A 410 29.20 1.23 40.67
CA THR A 410 28.85 0.03 41.43
C THR A 410 28.27 0.43 42.78
N MET A 411 28.94 1.32 43.52
CA MET A 411 28.42 1.86 44.79
C MET A 411 27.07 2.58 44.59
N ALA A 412 26.93 3.39 43.55
CA ALA A 412 25.69 4.09 43.24
C ALA A 412 24.53 3.12 43.00
N SER A 413 24.77 2.01 42.30
CA SER A 413 23.76 0.96 42.06
C SER A 413 23.30 0.27 43.35
N LEU A 414 24.20 0.10 44.31
CA LEU A 414 23.89 -0.46 45.63
C LEU A 414 23.03 0.54 46.43
N VAL A 415 23.47 1.79 46.50
CA VAL A 415 22.77 2.87 47.22
C VAL A 415 21.36 3.10 46.66
N GLU A 416 21.20 3.08 45.33
CA GLU A 416 19.91 3.21 44.64
C GLU A 416 18.90 2.16 45.10
N LYS A 417 19.35 0.92 45.34
CA LYS A 417 18.49 -0.18 45.78
C LYS A 417 18.14 -0.14 47.27
N GLU A 418 18.90 0.59 48.07
CA GLU A 418 18.81 0.55 49.52
C GLU A 418 17.96 1.69 50.10
N VAL A 419 18.09 2.90 49.55
CA VAL A 419 17.44 4.10 50.11
C VAL A 419 16.90 5.05 49.04
N PRO A 420 15.67 5.58 49.21
CA PRO A 420 15.03 6.40 48.19
C PRO A 420 15.42 7.88 48.25
N THR A 421 15.78 8.43 49.43
CA THR A 421 15.97 9.89 49.58
C THR A 421 17.42 10.31 49.38
N ARG A 422 17.66 11.42 48.66
CA ARG A 422 19.01 11.99 48.43
C ARG A 422 19.86 12.09 49.70
N LYS A 423 19.28 12.62 50.79
CA LYS A 423 19.98 12.79 52.06
C LYS A 423 20.41 11.46 52.68
N ASP A 424 19.57 10.44 52.57
CA ASP A 424 19.91 9.11 53.06
C ASP A 424 20.92 8.43 52.13
N LYS A 425 20.82 8.62 50.81
CA LYS A 425 21.78 8.13 49.82
C LYS A 425 23.21 8.59 50.16
N GLU A 426 23.41 9.87 50.46
CA GLU A 426 24.73 10.41 50.87
C GLU A 426 25.29 9.76 52.13
N ILE A 427 24.45 9.51 53.14
CA ILE A 427 24.87 8.89 54.41
C ILE A 427 25.14 7.40 54.21
N VAL A 428 24.26 6.69 53.51
CA VAL A 428 24.41 5.26 53.22
C VAL A 428 25.64 5.01 52.37
N ALA A 429 25.88 5.81 51.32
CA ALA A 429 27.13 5.74 50.54
C ALA A 429 28.37 5.88 51.45
N GLY A 430 28.35 6.83 52.40
CA GLY A 430 29.41 6.98 53.39
C GLY A 430 29.56 5.79 54.34
N VAL A 431 28.47 5.14 54.74
CA VAL A 431 28.50 3.91 55.53
C VAL A 431 29.10 2.76 54.73
N LEU A 432 28.70 2.57 53.48
CA LEU A 432 29.16 1.47 52.63
C LEU A 432 30.63 1.63 52.23
N TRP A 433 31.09 2.84 51.89
CA TRP A 433 32.51 3.09 51.65
C TRP A 433 33.36 2.81 52.89
N LYS A 434 32.92 3.30 54.05
CA LYS A 434 33.61 3.03 55.31
C LYS A 434 33.69 1.53 55.60
N ARG A 435 32.60 0.78 55.37
CA ARG A 435 32.62 -0.68 55.52
C ARG A 435 33.68 -1.31 54.61
N ILE A 436 33.79 -0.90 53.36
CA ILE A 436 34.84 -1.40 52.45
C ILE A 436 36.23 -1.08 52.99
N ASP A 437 36.48 0.16 53.41
CA ASP A 437 37.78 0.60 53.93
C ASP A 437 38.21 -0.16 55.18
N ASP A 438 37.25 -0.49 56.05
CA ASP A 438 37.47 -1.27 57.27
C ASP A 438 37.43 -2.79 57.05
N LYS A 439 37.31 -3.25 55.80
CA LYS A 439 37.16 -4.68 55.44
C LYS A 439 35.95 -5.34 56.11
N TYR A 440 34.89 -4.59 56.29
CA TYR A 440 33.61 -5.03 56.83
C TYR A 440 32.68 -5.45 55.66
N PRO A 441 31.99 -6.62 55.73
CA PRO A 441 31.07 -7.05 54.68
C PRO A 441 29.93 -6.05 54.44
N LEU A 442 29.53 -5.83 53.18
CA LEU A 442 28.49 -4.85 52.87
C LEU A 442 27.10 -5.33 53.30
N GLN A 443 26.81 -6.64 53.23
CA GLN A 443 25.56 -7.26 53.69
C GLN A 443 24.29 -6.61 53.09
N ILE A 444 24.27 -6.50 51.76
CA ILE A 444 23.20 -5.83 51.01
C ILE A 444 22.31 -6.89 50.35
N ASP A 445 21.04 -6.97 50.75
CA ASP A 445 20.09 -7.96 50.24
C ASP A 445 19.85 -7.80 48.73
N ALA A 446 19.90 -6.56 48.21
CA ALA A 446 19.74 -6.27 46.79
C ALA A 446 20.75 -7.02 45.90
N THR A 447 21.94 -7.33 46.42
CA THR A 447 22.96 -8.09 45.68
C THR A 447 22.56 -9.56 45.49
N LEU A 448 21.84 -10.14 46.46
CA LEU A 448 21.30 -11.50 46.37
C LEU A 448 20.12 -11.57 45.40
N PHE A 449 19.28 -10.54 45.35
CA PHE A 449 18.16 -10.46 44.40
C PHE A 449 18.66 -10.39 42.95
N TYR A 450 19.71 -9.60 42.71
CA TYR A 450 20.30 -9.44 41.39
C TYR A 450 20.78 -10.79 40.82
N GLU A 451 21.46 -11.56 41.65
CA GLU A 451 22.06 -12.84 41.28
C GLU A 451 21.02 -13.97 41.17
N SER A 452 20.23 -14.18 42.23
CA SER A 452 19.29 -15.31 42.30
C SER A 452 17.99 -15.09 41.52
N GLY A 453 17.63 -13.84 41.23
CA GLY A 453 16.33 -13.47 40.67
C GLY A 453 15.14 -13.66 41.61
N LYS A 454 15.37 -14.05 42.86
CA LYS A 454 14.35 -14.27 43.90
C LYS A 454 13.78 -12.95 44.41
N ALA A 455 12.52 -12.97 44.83
CA ALA A 455 11.90 -11.87 45.56
C ALA A 455 12.34 -11.84 47.04
N SER A 456 12.20 -10.68 47.70
CA SER A 456 12.58 -10.50 49.11
C SER A 456 12.01 -11.53 50.09
N HIS A 457 10.77 -11.96 49.88
CA HIS A 457 10.11 -12.95 50.74
C HIS A 457 10.54 -14.40 50.47
N GLU A 458 11.31 -14.63 49.41
CA GLU A 458 11.81 -15.95 49.00
C GLU A 458 13.24 -16.21 49.48
N LEU A 459 13.94 -15.19 50.01
CA LEU A 459 15.27 -15.38 50.59
C LEU A 459 15.20 -16.18 51.88
N SER A 460 15.99 -17.24 51.91
CA SER A 460 16.23 -18.09 53.07
C SER A 460 17.52 -17.69 53.79
N LEU A 461 17.67 -18.16 55.04
CA LEU A 461 18.94 -18.04 55.75
C LEU A 461 20.09 -18.80 55.06
N GLY A 462 19.77 -19.77 54.19
CA GLY A 462 20.75 -20.48 53.37
C GLY A 462 21.35 -19.58 52.29
N ASP A 463 20.51 -18.76 51.64
CA ASP A 463 20.94 -17.85 50.57
C ASP A 463 21.97 -16.82 51.09
N LEU A 464 21.84 -16.37 52.35
CA LEU A 464 22.82 -15.46 52.97
C LEU A 464 24.23 -16.06 53.13
N ARG A 465 24.37 -17.38 53.02
CA ARG A 465 25.63 -18.12 53.23
C ARG A 465 26.18 -18.76 51.96
N GLU A 466 25.46 -18.62 50.85
CA GLU A 466 25.86 -19.20 49.57
C GLU A 466 27.12 -18.49 49.04
N ASP A 467 28.10 -19.26 48.57
CA ASP A 467 29.37 -18.73 48.07
C ASP A 467 29.22 -18.36 46.60
N THR A 468 28.75 -17.13 46.36
CA THR A 468 28.46 -16.61 45.02
C THR A 468 29.05 -15.21 44.83
N PRO A 469 29.51 -14.85 43.62
CA PRO A 469 30.28 -13.62 43.41
C PRO A 469 29.57 -12.33 43.86
N TYR A 470 28.25 -12.26 43.81
CA TYR A 470 27.49 -11.07 44.24
C TYR A 470 27.10 -11.12 45.72
N ASN A 471 27.32 -12.22 46.44
CA ASN A 471 26.95 -12.31 47.85
C ASN A 471 27.87 -11.48 48.76
N THR A 472 27.44 -10.25 49.02
CA THR A 472 28.14 -9.29 49.90
C THR A 472 28.07 -9.61 51.40
N TYR A 473 27.42 -10.71 51.79
CA TYR A 473 27.54 -11.27 53.15
C TYR A 473 28.77 -12.15 53.30
N VAL A 474 29.20 -12.80 52.22
CA VAL A 474 30.33 -13.75 52.19
C VAL A 474 31.60 -13.05 51.71
N HIS A 475 31.50 -12.26 50.64
CA HIS A 475 32.63 -11.53 50.07
C HIS A 475 32.69 -10.08 50.55
N VAL A 476 33.85 -9.67 51.06
CA VAL A 476 34.14 -8.29 51.44
C VAL A 476 34.56 -7.48 50.22
N GLY A 477 34.01 -6.28 50.09
CA GLY A 477 34.27 -5.38 48.96
C GLY A 477 33.02 -5.12 48.13
N LEU A 478 33.21 -4.52 46.96
CA LEU A 478 32.14 -4.35 45.98
C LEU A 478 31.85 -5.66 45.25
N PRO A 479 30.61 -5.89 44.80
CA PRO A 479 30.31 -6.98 43.88
C PRO A 479 31.06 -6.79 42.53
N PRO A 480 31.13 -7.83 41.69
CA PRO A 480 31.86 -7.79 40.42
C PRO A 480 31.37 -6.73 39.44
N SER A 481 30.08 -6.35 39.52
CA SER A 481 29.49 -5.30 38.70
C SER A 481 28.41 -4.51 39.45
N PRO A 482 27.99 -3.35 38.91
CA PRO A 482 26.74 -2.74 39.33
C PRO A 482 25.58 -3.73 39.25
N ILE A 483 24.58 -3.55 40.11
CA ILE A 483 23.41 -4.45 40.22
C ILE A 483 22.12 -3.80 39.68
N ALA A 484 22.22 -2.60 39.14
CA ALA A 484 21.15 -1.82 38.51
C ALA A 484 21.72 -0.53 37.89
N ASN A 485 20.92 0.16 37.08
CA ASN A 485 21.25 1.47 36.53
C ASN A 485 20.84 2.58 37.52
N PRO A 486 21.81 3.26 38.17
CA PRO A 486 21.52 4.27 39.19
C PRO A 486 21.10 5.61 38.59
N GLY A 487 20.31 6.37 39.33
CA GLY A 487 20.02 7.76 39.03
C GLY A 487 21.21 8.68 39.30
N PHE A 488 21.15 9.90 38.77
CA PHE A 488 22.21 10.91 38.98
C PHE A 488 22.46 11.19 40.46
N GLU A 489 21.41 11.23 41.29
CA GLU A 489 21.56 11.50 42.72
C GLU A 489 22.35 10.41 43.46
N SER A 490 22.20 9.15 43.05
CA SER A 490 22.96 8.04 43.64
C SER A 490 24.42 8.06 43.19
N ILE A 491 24.68 8.48 41.94
CA ILE A 491 26.04 8.69 41.43
C ILE A 491 26.71 9.83 42.21
N GLU A 492 26.03 10.96 42.40
CA GLU A 492 26.53 12.07 43.23
C GLU A 492 26.78 11.63 44.67
N ALA A 493 25.86 10.87 45.28
CA ALA A 493 26.02 10.38 46.65
C ALA A 493 27.20 9.41 46.81
N ALA A 494 27.43 8.55 45.82
CA ALA A 494 28.56 7.63 45.80
C ALA A 494 29.91 8.35 45.63
N LEU A 495 29.94 9.42 44.81
CA LEU A 495 31.13 10.25 44.58
C LEU A 495 31.41 11.19 45.76
N ARG A 496 30.37 11.80 46.33
CA ARG A 496 30.43 12.78 47.42
C ARG A 496 29.71 12.27 48.67
N PRO A 497 30.18 11.16 49.29
CA PRO A 497 29.50 10.58 50.43
C PRO A 497 29.59 11.50 51.66
N LYS A 498 28.55 11.45 52.50
CA LYS A 498 28.53 12.17 53.76
C LYS A 498 29.09 11.32 54.89
N GLY A 499 30.22 11.76 55.45
CA GLY A 499 30.78 11.17 56.66
C GLY A 499 29.78 11.15 57.82
N SER A 500 29.70 10.02 58.52
CA SER A 500 28.81 9.82 59.66
C SER A 500 29.42 8.84 60.67
N PRO A 501 28.96 8.78 61.93
CA PRO A 501 29.41 7.78 62.89
C PRO A 501 28.73 6.41 62.72
N TYR A 502 27.88 6.24 61.71
CA TYR A 502 27.04 5.06 61.57
C TYR A 502 27.79 3.91 60.88
N TYR A 503 27.46 2.69 61.27
CA TYR A 503 27.85 1.47 60.55
C TYR A 503 26.65 0.69 60.05
N PHE A 504 25.45 0.97 60.56
CA PHE A 504 24.25 0.22 60.25
C PHE A 504 23.11 1.17 59.89
N TYR A 505 22.22 0.71 59.03
CA TYR A 505 21.01 1.42 58.64
C TYR A 505 19.89 0.41 58.38
N LEU A 506 18.64 0.84 58.44
CA LEU A 506 17.48 0.08 57.97
C LEU A 506 16.40 1.02 57.49
N SER A 507 15.69 0.63 56.44
CA SER A 507 14.52 1.34 55.94
C SER A 507 13.26 0.72 56.53
N ASP A 508 12.40 1.53 57.15
CA ASP A 508 11.11 1.05 57.68
C ASP A 508 10.03 0.95 56.58
N ARG A 509 8.84 0.41 56.93
CA ARG A 509 7.72 0.26 55.97
C ARG A 509 7.18 1.59 55.43
N ARG A 510 7.54 2.73 56.04
CA ARG A 510 7.17 4.07 55.59
C ARG A 510 8.26 4.71 54.72
N GLY A 511 9.35 3.99 54.44
CA GLY A 511 10.49 4.47 53.67
C GLY A 511 11.43 5.39 54.45
N THR A 512 11.34 5.42 55.79
CA THR A 512 12.26 6.21 56.62
C THR A 512 13.50 5.40 56.96
N THR A 513 14.68 5.98 56.74
CA THR A 513 15.95 5.34 57.07
C THR A 513 16.34 5.62 58.53
N HIS A 514 16.60 4.57 59.30
CA HIS A 514 17.05 4.63 60.69
C HIS A 514 18.49 4.17 60.80
N PHE A 515 19.37 5.08 61.21
CA PHE A 515 20.81 4.83 61.31
C PHE A 515 21.21 4.37 62.72
N ALA A 516 22.29 3.58 62.81
CA ALA A 516 22.84 3.06 64.05
C ALA A 516 24.37 2.99 63.99
N ARG A 517 25.03 3.32 65.11
CA ARG A 517 26.48 3.28 65.28
C ARG A 517 26.96 1.87 65.61
N THR A 518 26.17 1.14 66.40
CA THR A 518 26.50 -0.20 66.88
C THR A 518 25.48 -1.24 66.43
N PHE A 519 25.88 -2.51 66.45
CA PHE A 519 24.97 -3.62 66.14
C PHE A 519 23.80 -3.72 67.15
N GLU A 520 24.05 -3.40 68.42
CA GLU A 520 23.00 -3.37 69.45
C GLU A 520 21.95 -2.29 69.16
N GLU A 521 22.37 -1.08 68.78
CA GLU A 521 21.46 -0.02 68.33
C GLU A 521 20.65 -0.46 67.10
N HIS A 522 21.29 -1.16 66.14
CA HIS A 522 20.60 -1.66 64.95
C HIS A 522 19.55 -2.72 65.30
N LYS A 523 19.83 -3.66 66.22
CA LYS A 523 18.84 -4.62 66.72
C LYS A 523 17.64 -3.94 67.39
N LEU A 524 17.88 -2.89 68.17
CA LEU A 524 16.81 -2.09 68.76
C LEU A 524 15.96 -1.39 67.69
N ASN A 525 16.59 -0.80 66.67
CA ASN A 525 15.87 -0.20 65.54
C ASN A 525 15.01 -1.25 64.81
N LYS A 526 15.55 -2.46 64.54
CA LYS A 526 14.78 -3.56 63.93
C LYS A 526 13.54 -3.91 64.76
N ALA A 527 13.70 -4.09 66.07
CA ALA A 527 12.60 -4.44 66.97
C ALA A 527 11.52 -3.35 67.07
N LYS A 528 11.89 -2.08 66.88
CA LYS A 528 11.01 -0.92 66.99
C LYS A 528 10.25 -0.61 65.69
N TYR A 529 10.91 -0.72 64.53
CA TYR A 529 10.40 -0.17 63.27
C TYR A 529 9.98 -1.22 62.22
N LEU A 530 10.37 -2.50 62.37
CA LEU A 530 10.03 -3.56 61.39
C LEU A 530 8.91 -4.52 61.84
N ARG A 531 8.17 -4.20 62.91
CA ARG A 531 7.01 -5.00 63.36
C ARG A 531 5.85 -4.95 62.36
#